data_AF-A0A9Q9ZQE7-F1
#
_entry.id   AF-A0A9Q9ZQE7-F1
#
_cell.length_a   1.000
_cell.length_b   1.000
_cell.length_c   1.000
_cell.angle_alpha   90.00
_cell.angle_beta   90.00
_cell.angle_gamma   90.00
#
_symmetry.space_group_name_H-M   'P 1'
#
loop_
_entity.id
_entity.type
_entity.pdbx_description
1 polymer ?
#
loop_
_entity_poly.entity_id
_entity_poly.type
_entity_poly.pdbx_seq_one_letter_code
_entity_poly.pdbx_strand_id
1 'polypeptide(L)'
;MSRDVANVVRATYGEIPPPIILVGHNVGGAIAVHAAGGALLPSVLGLVAIDVVEGSAMEVLHSMQNFLKGRPKSFKSIDHAIEWSVKSGQIRNLESAKVSMVGQVRRCEVEEGDSAEPVSPVTESVAEGHEEFYDLNYVTDKAESSASAESCSVYSWRIDLSKAGE
;
A
#
# COMPACT_ATOMS: atom_id res chain seq x y z
N MET A 1 -8.86 13.22 10.33
CA MET A 1 -9.20 12.56 9.05
C MET A 1 -10.46 13.14 8.40
N SER A 2 -11.67 13.05 8.98
CA SER A 2 -12.90 13.61 8.36
C SER A 2 -12.82 15.12 8.07
N ARG A 3 -12.30 15.90 9.01
CA ARG A 3 -12.00 17.35 8.83
C ARG A 3 -11.00 17.62 7.70
N ASP A 4 -10.07 16.71 7.45
CA ASP A 4 -9.04 16.88 6.43
C ASP A 4 -9.63 16.72 5.04
N VAL A 5 -10.58 15.78 4.86
CA VAL A 5 -11.39 15.67 3.64
C VAL A 5 -12.14 16.99 3.38
N ALA A 6 -12.79 17.56 4.40
CA ALA A 6 -13.50 18.83 4.27
C ALA A 6 -12.57 20.02 3.95
N ASN A 7 -11.39 20.06 4.56
CA ASN A 7 -10.37 21.07 4.28
C ASN A 7 -9.84 20.97 2.83
N VAL A 8 -9.62 19.76 2.31
CA VAL A 8 -9.20 19.53 0.92
C VAL A 8 -10.28 19.94 -0.07
N VAL A 9 -11.55 19.62 0.19
CA VAL A 9 -12.68 20.07 -0.66
C VAL A 9 -12.75 21.60 -0.70
N ARG A 10 -12.69 22.28 0.45
CA ARG A 10 -12.70 23.76 0.51
C ARG A 10 -11.47 24.37 -0.16
N ALA A 11 -10.28 23.76 -0.03
CA ALA A 11 -9.08 24.22 -0.73
C ALA A 11 -9.15 24.03 -2.26
N THR A 12 -9.89 23.01 -2.73
CA THR A 12 -10.02 22.70 -4.17
C THR A 12 -11.12 23.50 -4.85
N TYR A 13 -12.26 23.71 -4.18
CA TYR A 13 -13.48 24.28 -4.79
C TYR A 13 -13.99 25.56 -4.10
N GLY A 14 -13.35 26.02 -3.03
CA GLY A 14 -13.80 27.18 -2.25
C GLY A 14 -15.07 26.90 -1.43
N GLU A 15 -15.86 27.95 -1.23
CA GLU A 15 -17.08 27.93 -0.39
C GLU A 15 -18.30 27.29 -1.07
N ILE A 16 -18.28 27.11 -2.40
CA ILE A 16 -19.40 26.53 -3.18
C ILE A 16 -18.90 25.30 -3.95
N PRO A 17 -18.62 24.18 -3.25
CA PRO A 17 -18.24 22.94 -3.91
C PRO A 17 -19.36 22.39 -4.80
N PRO A 18 -19.03 21.70 -5.91
CA PRO A 18 -20.01 21.01 -6.72
C PRO A 18 -20.67 19.87 -5.92
N PRO A 19 -21.74 19.24 -6.44
CA PRO A 19 -22.32 18.06 -5.83
C PRO A 19 -21.31 16.91 -5.76
N ILE A 20 -21.14 16.30 -4.58
CA ILE A 20 -20.12 15.28 -4.31
C ILE A 20 -20.77 13.93 -3.97
N ILE A 21 -20.17 12.84 -4.45
CA ILE A 21 -20.40 11.49 -3.93
C ILE A 21 -19.11 11.07 -3.22
N LEU A 22 -19.20 10.74 -1.93
CA LEU A 22 -18.08 10.21 -1.18
C LEU A 22 -17.98 8.70 -1.40
N VAL A 23 -16.80 8.21 -1.79
CA VAL A 23 -16.51 6.78 -1.93
C VAL A 23 -15.33 6.45 -1.04
N GLY A 24 -15.51 5.49 -0.12
CA GLY A 24 -14.47 5.09 0.82
C GLY A 24 -14.38 3.57 0.95
N HIS A 25 -13.17 3.05 0.92
CA HIS A 25 -12.87 1.62 1.07
C HIS A 25 -12.25 1.34 2.45
N ASN A 26 -12.70 0.29 3.13
CA ASN A 26 -12.20 -0.14 4.44
C ASN A 26 -12.16 1.04 5.45
N VAL A 27 -11.03 1.35 6.09
CA VAL A 27 -10.88 2.55 6.97
C VAL A 27 -11.32 3.85 6.28
N GLY A 28 -11.10 3.99 4.97
CA GLY A 28 -11.56 5.14 4.18
C GLY A 28 -13.08 5.28 4.15
N GLY A 29 -13.83 4.18 4.22
CA GLY A 29 -15.28 4.19 4.31
C GLY A 29 -15.79 4.75 5.64
N ALA A 30 -15.17 4.39 6.77
CA ALA A 30 -15.49 4.99 8.07
C ALA A 30 -15.20 6.50 8.10
N ILE A 31 -14.11 6.94 7.48
CA ILE A 31 -13.79 8.37 7.32
C ILE A 31 -14.85 9.08 6.46
N ALA A 32 -15.30 8.45 5.37
CA ALA A 32 -16.32 8.99 4.48
C ALA A 32 -17.70 9.11 5.18
N VAL A 33 -18.13 8.09 5.93
CA VAL A 33 -19.32 8.14 6.80
C VAL A 33 -19.24 9.32 7.76
N HIS A 34 -18.11 9.46 8.47
CA HIS A 34 -17.94 10.52 9.46
C HIS A 34 -17.83 11.92 8.84
N ALA A 35 -17.27 12.06 7.63
CA ALA A 35 -17.24 13.31 6.87
C ALA A 35 -18.64 13.74 6.38
N ALA A 36 -19.46 12.79 5.91
CA ALA A 36 -20.85 13.04 5.52
C ALA A 36 -21.72 13.42 6.74
N GLY A 37 -21.67 12.63 7.80
CA GLY A 37 -22.49 12.83 9.00
C GLY A 37 -22.12 14.08 9.81
N GLY A 38 -20.89 14.59 9.70
CA GLY A 38 -20.40 15.75 10.45
C GLY A 38 -20.89 17.11 9.95
N ALA A 39 -21.75 17.17 8.92
CA ALA A 39 -22.19 18.39 8.22
C ALA A 39 -21.03 19.27 7.68
N LEU A 40 -19.82 18.71 7.57
CA LEU A 40 -18.61 19.41 7.11
C LEU A 40 -18.60 19.63 5.58
N LEU A 41 -19.48 18.93 4.86
CA LEU A 41 -19.54 18.88 3.40
C LEU A 41 -21.01 18.94 2.93
N PRO A 42 -21.64 20.12 2.93
CA PRO A 42 -23.08 20.25 2.63
C PRO A 42 -23.46 19.92 1.18
N SER A 43 -22.50 19.82 0.24
CA SER A 43 -22.76 19.42 -1.14
C SER A 43 -22.72 17.91 -1.39
N VAL A 44 -22.54 17.08 -0.36
CA VAL A 44 -22.54 15.62 -0.50
C VAL A 44 -23.96 15.11 -0.77
N LEU A 45 -24.18 14.53 -1.94
CA LEU A 45 -25.44 13.91 -2.36
C LEU A 45 -25.52 12.41 -2.07
N GLY A 46 -24.38 11.75 -1.87
CA GLY A 46 -24.32 10.31 -1.73
C GLY A 46 -23.04 9.80 -1.09
N LEU A 47 -23.11 8.59 -0.57
CA LEU A 47 -22.04 7.91 0.15
C LEU A 47 -21.99 6.44 -0.28
N VAL A 48 -20.80 5.95 -0.60
CA VAL A 48 -20.51 4.55 -0.91
C VAL A 48 -19.41 4.07 0.03
N ALA A 49 -19.72 3.10 0.87
CA ALA A 49 -18.76 2.41 1.73
C ALA A 49 -18.50 1.01 1.17
N ILE A 50 -17.24 0.70 0.87
CA ILE A 50 -16.81 -0.57 0.29
C ILE A 50 -16.01 -1.33 1.35
N ASP A 51 -16.38 -2.60 1.60
CA ASP A 51 -15.69 -3.50 2.54
C ASP A 51 -15.53 -2.89 3.95
N VAL A 52 -16.62 -2.31 4.47
CA VAL A 52 -16.73 -1.77 5.83
C VAL A 52 -17.66 -2.66 6.65
N VAL A 53 -17.16 -3.26 7.72
CA VAL A 53 -17.93 -4.16 8.59
C VAL A 53 -17.70 -3.81 10.06
N GLU A 54 -18.71 -3.21 10.70
CA GLU A 54 -18.61 -2.74 12.09
C GLU A 54 -18.50 -3.89 13.11
N GLY A 55 -19.27 -4.98 12.91
CA GLY A 55 -19.31 -6.12 13.84
C GLY A 55 -18.16 -7.12 13.72
N SER A 56 -17.61 -7.32 12.51
CA SER A 56 -16.57 -8.33 12.23
C SER A 56 -15.15 -7.77 12.28
N ALA A 57 -14.99 -6.44 12.41
CA ALA A 57 -13.68 -5.78 12.40
C ALA A 57 -12.71 -6.38 13.43
N MET A 58 -13.17 -6.66 14.65
CA MET A 58 -12.32 -7.17 15.74
C MET A 58 -11.71 -8.54 15.45
N GLU A 59 -12.44 -9.43 14.76
CA GLU A 59 -11.93 -10.76 14.38
C GLU A 59 -11.00 -10.65 13.16
N VAL A 60 -11.37 -9.83 12.17
CA VAL A 60 -10.55 -9.56 10.97
C VAL A 60 -9.23 -8.85 11.34
N LEU A 61 -9.22 -8.01 12.37
CA LEU A 61 -8.01 -7.31 12.85
C LEU A 61 -6.89 -8.27 13.25
N HIS A 62 -7.18 -9.42 13.87
CA HIS A 62 -6.13 -10.39 14.22
C HIS A 62 -5.50 -11.03 12.97
N SER A 63 -6.32 -11.35 11.96
CA SER A 63 -5.84 -11.82 10.65
C SER A 63 -4.98 -10.75 9.95
N MET A 64 -5.44 -9.50 9.96
CA MET A 64 -4.70 -8.36 9.41
C MET A 64 -3.39 -8.11 10.14
N GLN A 65 -3.32 -8.21 11.47
CA GLN A 65 -2.06 -8.08 12.21
C GLN A 65 -1.03 -9.14 11.79
N ASN A 66 -1.46 -10.38 11.56
CA ASN A 66 -0.56 -11.44 11.07
C ASN A 66 -0.08 -11.16 9.65
N PHE A 67 -0.98 -10.73 8.76
CA PHE A 67 -0.59 -10.27 7.42
C PHE A 67 0.42 -9.11 7.46
N LEU A 68 0.16 -8.08 8.28
CA LEU A 68 1.01 -6.90 8.42
C LEU A 68 2.41 -7.23 8.97
N LYS A 69 2.52 -8.21 9.88
CA LYS A 69 3.77 -8.77 10.40
C LYS A 69 4.52 -9.63 9.38
N GLY A 70 3.80 -10.30 8.48
CA GLY A 70 4.36 -11.09 7.38
C GLY A 70 4.88 -10.28 6.19
N ARG A 71 4.70 -8.95 6.18
CA ARG A 71 5.20 -8.10 5.09
C ARG A 71 6.73 -7.97 5.12
N PRO A 72 7.42 -7.97 3.97
CA PRO A 72 8.82 -7.59 3.88
C PRO A 72 9.06 -6.22 4.52
N LYS A 73 10.13 -6.08 5.31
CA LYS A 73 10.51 -4.80 5.94
C LYS A 73 10.92 -3.75 4.90
N SER A 74 11.46 -4.20 3.78
CA SER A 74 11.97 -3.37 2.68
C SER A 74 11.96 -4.15 1.36
N PHE A 75 12.15 -3.42 0.26
CA PHE A 75 12.17 -3.95 -1.11
C PHE A 75 13.41 -3.44 -1.86
N LYS A 76 13.94 -4.27 -2.77
CA LYS A 76 15.13 -3.93 -3.59
C LYS A 76 14.81 -2.92 -4.69
N SER A 77 13.59 -2.96 -5.23
CA SER A 77 13.07 -2.04 -6.25
C SER A 77 11.55 -1.87 -6.10
N ILE A 78 10.98 -0.94 -6.88
CA ILE A 78 9.52 -0.80 -7.01
C ILE A 78 8.91 -2.05 -7.66
N ASP A 79 9.56 -2.63 -8.67
CA ASP A 79 9.08 -3.84 -9.35
C ASP A 79 9.00 -5.04 -8.38
N HIS A 80 9.99 -5.18 -7.49
CA HIS A 80 9.98 -6.20 -6.44
C HIS A 80 8.83 -6.00 -5.43
N ALA A 81 8.43 -4.74 -5.17
CA ALA A 81 7.26 -4.45 -4.35
C ALA A 81 5.93 -4.76 -5.08
N ILE A 82 5.84 -4.44 -6.38
CA ILE A 82 4.70 -4.80 -7.23
C ILE A 82 4.55 -6.32 -7.30
N GLU A 83 5.63 -7.03 -7.62
CA GLU A 83 5.66 -8.50 -7.69
C GLU A 83 5.21 -9.13 -6.38
N TRP A 84 5.77 -8.69 -5.24
CA TRP A 84 5.34 -9.17 -3.92
C TRP A 84 3.85 -8.89 -3.67
N SER A 85 3.33 -7.72 -4.05
CA SER A 85 1.92 -7.38 -3.81
C SER A 85 0.94 -8.28 -4.58
N VAL A 86 1.34 -8.78 -5.74
CA VAL A 86 0.55 -9.74 -6.54
C VAL A 86 0.73 -11.16 -6.01
N LYS A 87 1.97 -11.60 -5.78
CA LYS A 87 2.28 -12.96 -5.28
C LYS A 87 1.73 -13.23 -3.87
N SER A 88 1.70 -12.23 -3.00
CA SER A 88 1.07 -12.32 -1.67
C SER A 88 -0.47 -12.28 -1.70
N GLY A 89 -1.08 -12.03 -2.86
CA GLY A 89 -2.52 -11.86 -3.00
C GLY A 89 -3.07 -10.51 -2.52
N GLN A 90 -2.23 -9.60 -1.99
CA GLN A 90 -2.66 -8.27 -1.52
C GLN A 90 -3.37 -7.47 -2.63
N ILE A 91 -2.87 -7.56 -3.86
CA ILE A 91 -3.47 -6.91 -5.04
C ILE A 91 -3.53 -7.93 -6.18
N ARG A 92 -4.71 -8.51 -6.40
CA ARG A 92 -4.92 -9.57 -7.39
C ARG A 92 -4.83 -9.11 -8.85
N ASN A 93 -5.01 -7.81 -9.10
CA ASN A 93 -4.91 -7.23 -10.44
C ASN A 93 -3.52 -6.58 -10.63
N LEU A 94 -2.75 -7.11 -11.58
CA LEU A 94 -1.37 -6.66 -11.86
C LEU A 94 -1.29 -5.20 -12.33
N GLU A 95 -2.25 -4.72 -13.13
CA GLU A 95 -2.29 -3.33 -13.62
C GLU A 95 -2.52 -2.36 -12.46
N SER A 96 -3.48 -2.68 -11.58
CA SER A 96 -3.73 -1.95 -10.33
C SER A 96 -2.52 -1.98 -9.40
N ALA A 97 -1.81 -3.11 -9.29
CA ALA A 97 -0.60 -3.23 -8.49
C ALA A 97 0.51 -2.30 -9.00
N LYS A 98 0.75 -2.27 -10.33
CA LYS A 98 1.74 -1.40 -10.97
C LYS A 98 1.52 0.08 -10.67
N VAL A 99 0.27 0.54 -10.67
CA VAL A 99 -0.06 1.95 -10.40
C VAL A 99 -0.09 2.27 -8.90
N SER A 100 -0.71 1.42 -8.08
CA SER A 100 -0.99 1.72 -6.67
C SER A 100 0.18 1.48 -5.71
N MET A 101 1.07 0.52 -5.98
CA MET A 101 2.18 0.21 -5.07
C MET A 101 3.18 1.36 -4.92
N VAL A 102 3.36 2.19 -5.94
CA VAL A 102 4.20 3.40 -5.90
C VAL A 102 3.74 4.37 -4.80
N GLY A 103 2.44 4.41 -4.50
CA GLY A 103 1.86 5.18 -3.39
C GLY A 103 2.10 4.58 -2.01
N GLN A 104 2.36 3.28 -1.91
CA GLN A 104 2.52 2.56 -0.64
C GLN A 104 3.96 2.49 -0.14
N VAL A 105 4.94 2.67 -1.03
CA VAL A 105 6.38 2.67 -0.68
C VAL A 105 6.98 4.08 -0.74
N ARG A 106 8.19 4.20 -0.19
CA ARG A 106 9.09 5.35 -0.33
C ARG A 106 10.52 4.85 -0.50
N ARG A 107 11.38 5.64 -1.15
CA ARG A 107 12.82 5.36 -1.18
C ARG A 107 13.37 5.50 0.25
N CYS A 108 14.28 4.62 0.64
CA CYS A 108 15.07 4.80 1.86
C CYS A 108 16.06 5.93 1.61
N GLU A 109 16.08 6.92 2.52
CA GLU A 109 17.20 7.86 2.60
C GLU A 109 18.39 7.07 3.12
N VAL A 110 19.38 6.86 2.26
CA VAL A 110 20.70 6.40 2.67
C VAL A 110 21.39 7.63 3.24
N GLU A 111 21.83 7.59 4.50
CA GLU A 111 22.77 8.60 4.98
C GLU A 111 24.08 8.41 4.21
N GLU A 112 24.29 9.22 3.18
CA GLU A 112 25.49 9.19 2.35
C GLU A 112 26.70 9.65 3.18
N GLY A 113 27.38 8.67 3.78
CA GLY A 113 28.80 8.78 4.06
C GLY A 113 29.55 8.93 2.73
N ASP A 114 30.14 10.10 2.53
CA ASP A 114 30.84 10.56 1.32
C ASP A 114 31.70 9.49 0.62
N SER A 115 31.26 9.04 -0.57
CA SER A 115 32.14 8.64 -1.67
C SER A 115 31.35 8.39 -2.96
N ALA A 116 31.77 9.02 -4.05
CA ALA A 116 31.18 8.87 -5.39
C ALA A 116 31.76 7.66 -6.16
N GLU A 117 31.01 7.17 -7.15
CA GLU A 117 31.43 6.98 -8.57
C GLU A 117 30.30 6.25 -9.36
N PRO A 118 29.92 6.67 -10.58
CA PRO A 118 28.82 6.06 -11.33
C PRO A 118 29.30 5.06 -12.40
N VAL A 119 28.62 3.92 -12.57
CA VAL A 119 28.86 2.99 -13.69
C VAL A 119 27.56 2.56 -14.38
N SER A 120 27.63 2.44 -15.72
CA SER A 120 26.56 2.38 -16.72
C SER A 120 25.84 1.01 -16.88
N PRO A 121 24.63 0.97 -17.48
CA PRO A 121 23.81 -0.24 -17.59
C PRO A 121 24.15 -1.13 -18.81
N VAL A 122 23.83 -2.43 -18.74
CA VAL A 122 23.92 -3.39 -19.86
C VAL A 122 22.69 -4.30 -19.95
N THR A 123 22.30 -4.59 -21.19
CA THR A 123 21.13 -5.32 -21.73
C THR A 123 21.55 -6.65 -22.40
N GLU A 124 20.73 -7.67 -22.65
CA GLU A 124 19.31 -7.98 -22.34
C GLU A 124 19.06 -9.45 -22.73
N SER A 125 18.15 -10.19 -22.06
CA SER A 125 17.54 -11.40 -22.67
C SER A 125 16.28 -11.92 -21.97
N VAL A 126 15.24 -12.16 -22.76
CA VAL A 126 13.96 -12.78 -22.37
C VAL A 126 14.01 -14.31 -22.57
N ALA A 127 13.27 -15.07 -21.76
CA ALA A 127 12.84 -16.43 -22.09
C ALA A 127 11.41 -16.68 -21.56
N GLU A 128 10.50 -17.11 -22.44
CA GLU A 128 9.11 -17.45 -22.11
C GLU A 128 8.95 -18.89 -21.58
N GLY A 129 7.87 -19.16 -20.85
CA GLY A 129 7.54 -20.51 -20.35
C GLY A 129 6.18 -20.60 -19.65
N HIS A 130 5.14 -20.94 -20.42
CA HIS A 130 3.88 -21.58 -20.00
C HIS A 130 4.13 -22.84 -19.11
N GLU A 131 3.24 -23.37 -18.27
CA GLU A 131 1.87 -23.00 -17.85
C GLU A 131 1.46 -23.78 -16.58
N GLU A 132 0.42 -23.29 -15.88
CA GLU A 132 -0.49 -24.01 -14.97
C GLU A 132 -0.06 -24.68 -13.63
N PHE A 133 -1.09 -24.73 -12.78
CA PHE A 133 -1.32 -25.57 -11.59
C PHE A 133 -0.78 -25.09 -10.23
N TYR A 134 -1.57 -25.42 -9.21
CA TYR A 134 -1.75 -24.64 -7.99
C TYR A 134 -1.32 -25.41 -6.76
N ASP A 135 -0.56 -24.76 -5.87
CA ASP A 135 -0.61 -25.11 -4.46
C ASP A 135 -0.35 -23.90 -3.54
N LEU A 136 -1.08 -23.85 -2.43
CA LEU A 136 -1.16 -22.69 -1.54
C LEU A 136 -0.13 -22.80 -0.40
N ASN A 137 1.17 -22.73 -0.73
CA ASN A 137 2.23 -22.77 0.28
C ASN A 137 2.84 -21.40 0.53
N TYR A 138 2.65 -20.93 1.77
CA TYR A 138 3.22 -19.71 2.32
C TYR A 138 4.74 -19.86 2.44
N VAL A 139 5.49 -19.39 1.42
CA VAL A 139 6.96 -19.40 1.44
C VAL A 139 7.43 -18.43 2.51
N THR A 140 7.72 -18.98 3.68
CA THR A 140 8.51 -18.31 4.70
C THR A 140 9.96 -18.44 4.27
N ASP A 141 10.57 -17.35 3.81
CA ASP A 141 12.02 -17.32 3.58
C ASP A 141 12.73 -17.55 4.92
N LYS A 142 13.14 -18.81 5.15
CA LYS A 142 14.09 -19.13 6.20
C LYS A 142 15.41 -18.47 5.83
N ALA A 143 15.90 -17.63 6.74
CA ALA A 143 17.22 -17.05 6.62
C ALA A 143 18.30 -18.15 6.71
N GLU A 144 18.75 -18.67 5.58
CA GLU A 144 19.96 -19.46 5.51
C GLU A 144 21.17 -18.53 5.41
N SER A 145 22.00 -18.58 6.44
CA SER A 145 23.23 -17.79 6.54
C SER A 145 24.27 -18.26 5.52
N SER A 146 24.41 -17.53 4.43
CA SER A 146 25.65 -17.50 3.65
C SER A 146 26.04 -16.05 3.37
N ALA A 147 27.31 -15.72 3.63
CA ALA A 147 27.81 -14.36 3.51
C ALA A 147 27.97 -13.98 2.03
N SER A 148 26.94 -13.33 1.49
CA SER A 148 26.95 -12.65 0.18
C SER A 148 26.41 -11.24 0.36
N ALA A 149 27.00 -10.27 -0.35
CA ALA A 149 26.82 -8.83 -0.10
C ALA A 149 25.36 -8.42 0.18
N GLU A 150 25.14 -7.71 1.29
CA GLU A 150 23.82 -7.21 1.69
C GLU A 150 23.23 -6.38 0.56
N SER A 151 22.17 -6.88 -0.08
CA SER A 151 21.50 -6.14 -1.15
C SER A 151 20.85 -4.89 -0.56
N CYS A 152 21.47 -3.73 -0.78
CA CYS A 152 21.02 -2.43 -0.30
C CYS A 152 19.51 -2.29 -0.56
N SER A 153 18.72 -2.22 0.53
CA SER A 153 17.26 -2.25 0.41
C SER A 153 16.72 -0.84 0.16
N VAL A 154 16.53 -0.52 -1.12
CA VAL A 154 16.30 0.83 -1.62
C VAL A 154 14.92 1.40 -1.25
N TYR A 155 13.92 0.57 -0.94
CA TYR A 155 12.55 1.01 -0.65
C TYR A 155 12.00 0.44 0.65
N SER A 156 11.19 1.23 1.36
CA SER A 156 10.46 0.84 2.58
C SER A 156 8.99 1.26 2.48
N TRP A 157 8.14 0.71 3.36
CA TRP A 157 6.75 1.13 3.47
C TRP A 157 6.65 2.62 3.84
N ARG A 158 5.75 3.35 3.18
CA ARG A 158 5.46 4.76 3.49
C ARG A 158 4.76 4.92 4.85
N ILE A 159 3.96 3.93 5.23
CA ILE A 159 3.26 3.87 6.51
C ILE A 159 3.52 2.50 7.15
N ASP A 160 4.20 2.51 8.29
CA ASP A 160 4.49 1.30 9.06
C ASP A 160 3.32 0.95 10.00
N LEU A 161 2.32 0.27 9.43
CA LEU A 161 1.16 -0.23 10.16
C LEU A 161 1.49 -1.34 11.18
N SER A 162 2.73 -1.86 11.23
CA SER A 162 3.09 -2.88 12.25
C SER A 162 3.15 -2.30 13.67
N LYS A 163 3.31 -0.98 13.79
CA LYS A 163 3.38 -0.22 15.05
C LYS A 163 2.06 0.46 15.44
N ALA A 164 0.99 0.26 14.67
CA ALA A 164 -0.29 0.98 14.85
C ALA A 164 -1.21 0.36 15.93
N GLY A 165 -0.65 -0.38 16.90
CA GLY A 165 -1.41 -1.16 17.89
C GLY A 165 -0.65 -1.46 19.17
N GLU A 166 0.33 -0.61 19.52
CA GLU A 166 0.89 -0.48 20.88
C GLU A 166 0.21 0.68 21.62
#